data_AF-A0A4D4KR22-F1
#
_entry.id   AF-A0A4D4KR22-F1
#
_cell.length_a   1.000
_cell.length_b   1.000
_cell.length_c   1.000
_cell.angle_alpha   90.00
_cell.angle_beta   90.00
_cell.angle_gamma   90.00
#
_symmetry.space_group_name_H-M   'P 1'
#
loop_
_entity.id
_entity.type
_entity.pdbx_description
1 polymer ?
#
loop_
_entity_poly.entity_id
_entity_poly.type
_entity_poly.pdbx_seq_one_letter_code
_entity_poly.pdbx_strand_id
1 'polypeptide(L)' 'MIPRHGPPEHLDIALVSEHASPLAVLGGVDAGGQNVHVARLAAALADRGHRVRVYTRRDAPTCP' A
#
# COMPACT_ATOMS: atom_id res chain seq x y z
N MET A 1 26.33 21.81 -16.30
CA MET A 1 26.23 20.34 -16.11
C MET A 1 25.31 20.11 -14.93
N ILE A 2 24.07 19.67 -15.17
CA ILE A 2 23.08 19.40 -14.11
C ILE A 2 23.25 17.95 -13.64
N PRO A 3 23.48 17.68 -12.35
CA PRO A 3 23.56 16.32 -11.84
C PRO A 3 22.19 15.65 -12.03
N ARG A 4 22.16 14.59 -12.84
CA ARG A 4 21.01 13.69 -12.89
C ARG A 4 21.02 12.90 -11.59
N HIS A 5 20.20 13.31 -10.63
CA HIS A 5 19.92 12.46 -9.47
C HIS A 5 19.22 11.22 -10.02
N GLY A 6 19.90 10.08 -10.00
CA GLY A 6 19.24 8.80 -10.20
C GLY A 6 18.12 8.67 -9.16
N PRO A 7 17.06 7.87 -9.42
CA PRO A 7 16.08 7.60 -8.38
C PRO A 7 16.85 7.08 -7.14
N PRO A 8 16.50 7.55 -5.94
CA PRO A 8 17.16 7.09 -4.72
C PRO A 8 17.05 5.57 -4.64
N GLU A 9 18.07 4.91 -4.06
CA GLU A 9 18.07 3.45 -3.88
C GLU A 9 16.79 2.95 -3.19
N HIS A 10 16.18 3.80 -2.34
CA HIS A 10 14.90 3.55 -1.69
C HIS A 10 13.98 4.78 -1.73
N LEU A 11 12.70 4.55 -2.05
CA LEU A 11 11.65 5.56 -2.09
C LEU A 11 10.75 5.45 -0.85
N ASP A 12 10.25 6.59 -0.38
CA ASP A 12 9.09 6.65 0.53
C ASP A 12 7.81 6.73 -0.33
N ILE A 13 6.96 5.71 -0.24
CA ILE A 13 5.77 5.54 -1.10
C ILE A 13 4.50 5.55 -0.23
N ALA A 14 3.59 6.48 -0.54
CA ALA A 14 2.24 6.49 0.03
C ALA A 14 1.25 5.87 -0.98
N LEU A 15 0.71 4.70 -0.64
CA LEU A 15 -0.40 4.08 -1.37
C LEU A 15 -1.71 4.49 -0.70
N VAL A 16 -2.61 5.12 -1.43
CA VAL A 16 -3.94 5.50 -0.93
C VAL A 16 -4.98 4.64 -1.60
N SER A 17 -5.76 3.91 -0.82
CA SER A 17 -6.91 3.15 -1.30
C SER A 17 -8.10 3.34 -0.39
N GLU A 18 -9.13 4.05 -0.86
CA GLU A 18 -10.30 4.38 -0.04
C GLU A 18 -10.96 3.11 0.51
N HIS A 19 -11.29 2.16 -0.34
CA HIS A 19 -12.07 0.98 0.04
C HIS A 19 -11.23 -0.28 0.28
N ALA A 20 -10.01 -0.33 -0.26
CA ALA A 20 -9.24 -1.57 -0.27
C ALA A 20 -8.21 -1.61 0.86
N SER A 21 -8.68 -1.89 2.08
CA SER A 21 -7.78 -2.12 3.21
C SER A 21 -6.98 -3.42 2.99
N PRO A 22 -5.63 -3.38 3.03
CA PRO A 22 -4.83 -4.59 2.95
C PRO A 22 -5.00 -5.50 4.19
N LEU A 23 -5.64 -4.99 5.25
CA LEU A 23 -5.95 -5.71 6.49
C LEU A 23 -7.39 -6.22 6.55
N ALA A 24 -8.20 -5.98 5.51
CA ALA A 24 -9.56 -6.53 5.44
C ALA A 24 -9.52 -8.07 5.49
N VAL A 25 -10.33 -8.66 6.37
CA VAL A 25 -10.43 -10.12 6.52
C VAL A 25 -10.88 -10.73 5.19
N LEU A 26 -10.03 -11.58 4.60
CA LEU A 26 -10.32 -12.31 3.37
C LEU A 26 -11.64 -13.09 3.52
N GLY A 27 -12.61 -12.83 2.64
CA GLY A 27 -13.91 -13.52 2.60
C GLY A 27 -15.13 -12.70 3.04
N GLY A 28 -14.96 -11.44 3.47
CA GLY A 28 -16.08 -10.49 3.63
C GLY A 28 -16.56 -9.90 2.30
N VAL A 29 -17.78 -9.34 2.28
CA VAL A 29 -18.39 -8.70 1.09
C VAL A 29 -17.51 -7.59 0.48
N ASP A 30 -16.68 -6.93 1.30
CA ASP A 30 -15.72 -5.88 0.88
C ASP A 30 -14.28 -6.40 0.69
N ALA A 31 -14.03 -7.69 0.90
CA ALA A 31 -12.70 -8.33 0.81
C ALA A 31 -12.43 -8.91 -0.59
N GLY A 32 -12.69 -8.12 -1.63
CA GLY A 32 -12.51 -8.51 -3.04
C GLY A 32 -11.06 -8.42 -3.54
N GLY A 33 -10.87 -8.65 -4.85
CA GLY A 33 -9.55 -8.69 -5.49
C GLY A 33 -8.69 -7.42 -5.36
N GLN A 34 -9.30 -6.26 -5.08
CA GLN A 34 -8.58 -5.01 -4.87
C GLN A 34 -7.74 -5.01 -3.59
N ASN A 35 -8.24 -5.59 -2.49
CA ASN A 35 -7.48 -5.69 -1.23
C ASN A 35 -6.22 -6.54 -1.42
N VAL A 36 -6.39 -7.67 -2.11
CA VAL A 36 -5.28 -8.58 -2.46
C VAL A 36 -4.27 -7.89 -3.37
N HIS A 37 -4.75 -7.08 -4.32
CA HIS A 37 -3.87 -6.33 -5.21
C HIS A 37 -3.05 -5.29 -4.44
N VAL A 38 -3.68 -4.48 -3.57
CA VAL A 38 -3.00 -3.47 -2.75
C VAL A 38 -1.95 -4.13 -1.84
N ALA A 39 -2.30 -5.24 -1.19
CA ALA A 39 -1.37 -5.98 -0.34
C ALA A 39 -0.16 -6.52 -1.13
N ARG A 40 -0.39 -7.14 -2.30
CA ARG A 40 0.69 -7.68 -3.15
C ARG A 40 1.57 -6.58 -3.73
N LEU A 41 0.98 -5.45 -4.16
CA LEU A 41 1.73 -4.31 -4.67
C LEU A 41 2.62 -3.70 -3.59
N ALA A 42 2.07 -3.48 -2.39
CA ALA A 42 2.82 -2.95 -1.26
C ALA A 42 3.98 -3.88 -0.87
N ALA A 43 3.74 -5.19 -0.81
CA ALA A 43 4.77 -6.19 -0.53
C ALA A 43 5.88 -6.18 -1.60
N ALA A 44 5.51 -6.20 -2.89
CA ALA A 44 6.50 -6.21 -3.98
C ALA A 44 7.36 -4.94 -4.04
N LEU A 45 6.83 -3.79 -3.60
CA LEU A 45 7.58 -2.54 -3.47
C LEU A 45 8.49 -2.55 -2.24
N ALA A 46 8.03 -3.13 -1.13
CA ALA A 46 8.84 -3.31 0.08
C ALA A 46 9.99 -4.30 -0.14
N ASP A 47 9.76 -5.40 -0.86
CA ASP A 47 10.79 -6.38 -1.26
C ASP A 47 11.86 -5.77 -2.17
N ARG A 48 11.53 -4.68 -2.86
CA ARG A 48 12.46 -3.83 -3.62
C ARG A 48 13.18 -2.79 -2.75
N GLY A 49 12.96 -2.82 -1.44
CA GLY A 49 13.59 -1.96 -0.44
C GLY A 49 12.87 -0.63 -0.18
N HIS A 50 11.75 -0.36 -0.84
CA HIS A 50 11.03 0.91 -0.64
C HIS A 50 10.28 0.91 0.70
N ARG A 51 10.17 2.09 1.31
CA ARG A 51 9.34 2.29 2.50
C ARG A 51 7.91 2.60 2.05
N VAL A 52 7.02 1.64 2.23
CA VAL A 52 5.63 1.75 1.76
C VAL A 52 4.69 1.95 2.95
N ARG A 53 3.77 2.93 2.82
CA ARG A 53 2.67 3.12 3.76
C ARG A 53 1.35 3.09 3.00
N VAL A 54 0.44 2.22 3.43
CA VAL A 54 -0.91 2.12 2.85
C VAL A 54 -1.88 2.90 3.74
N TYR A 55 -2.56 3.87 3.16
CA TYR A 55 -3.64 4.62 3.77
C TYR A 55 -4.95 4.11 3.21
N THR A 56 -5.86 3.74 4.11
CA THR A 56 -7.21 3.33 3.76
C THR A 56 -8.23 4.05 4.63
N ARG A 57 -9.49 4.02 4.23
CA ARG A 57 -10.56 4.59 5.05
C ARG A 57 -10.68 3.76 6.31
N ARG A 58 -10.88 4.46 7.43
CA ARG A 58 -11.22 3.83 8.70
C ARG A 58 -12.72 3.58 8.75
N ASP A 59 -13.14 2.33 8.62
CA ASP A 59 -14.57 1.98 8.55
C ASP A 59 -15.26 1.89 9.91
N ALA A 60 -14.51 1.66 10.98
CA ALA A 60 -15.02 1.63 12.34
C ALA A 60 -14.03 2.24 13.35
N PRO A 61 -14.50 2.82 14.47
CA PRO A 61 -13.64 3.36 15.53
C PRO A 61 -12.75 2.33 16.21
N THR A 62 -12.98 1.04 15.97
CA THR A 62 -12.21 -0.09 16.49
C THR A 62 -11.32 -0.74 15.43
N CYS A 63 -11.45 -0.35 14.16
CA CYS A 63 -10.56 -0.83 13.10
C CYS A 63 -9.22 -0.05 13.17
N PRO A 64 -8.08 -0.75 13.04
CA PRO A 64 -6.76 -0.11 13.00
C PRO A 64 -6.61 0.87 11.84
#